data_AF-A0A2D8CLE7-F1
#
_entry.id   AF-A0A2D8CLE7-F1
#
_cell.length_a   1.000
_cell.length_b   1.000
_cell.length_c   1.000
_cell.angle_alpha   90.00
_cell.angle_beta   90.00
_cell.angle_gamma   90.00
#
_symmetry.space_group_name_H-M   'P 1'
#
loop_
_entity.id
_entity.type
_entity.pdbx_description
1 polymer ?
#
loop_
_entity_poly.entity_id
_entity_poly.type
_entity_poly.pdbx_seq_one_letter_code
_entity_poly.pdbx_strand_id
1 'polypeptide(L)'
;MDTRKQFLKKIGSGAAALTAGAFFNPLKSQQLQEELNSYSGTAQEIAINEDFWSTVQQAFTVDRSLINLNNGGVSPSPEFVQAAMKKHLDFSNQAPVYNMWRILEPRREGVRQRLAKNFGVDTEEIAITRNASESLQICQFGFDLKAGDEVLTTDQDYPRMINTFKQRERREGIKLNQISIPVPAEDDTEIVRRFEEAITPNTKLILMCHIINLTGQILPVKKVVQMARKKGIPVIVDGAHAYAHFEFNHADLDCDYYTTSLHKWLFAPHGTGMLYVRKNKIKDLWPLMAAAESQDNDVRKFEEIGTHPAANFLAIGEALTFHEGIGSARKEARLKYLNDLWIDELVDGDKVVLHTSRNPKYACGIATVQIKGLEPNELNGTLWRDYRIITTPINHAQFQGIRVTPNVYTTLEEIDRFIGAMKDQVKKV
;
A
#
# COMPACT_ATOMS: atom_id res chain seq x y z
N MET A 1 -64.52 -24.88 13.38
CA MET A 1 -63.55 -24.40 14.39
C MET A 1 -62.59 -25.53 14.67
N ASP A 2 -61.33 -25.17 14.94
CA ASP A 2 -60.15 -26.04 15.13
C ASP A 2 -59.53 -26.73 13.92
N THR A 3 -58.29 -26.41 13.54
CA THR A 3 -57.61 -25.12 13.36
C THR A 3 -56.48 -25.41 12.38
N ARG A 4 -56.16 -24.43 11.53
CA ARG A 4 -55.04 -24.39 10.56
C ARG A 4 -53.64 -24.68 11.14
N LYS A 5 -53.54 -25.10 12.41
CA LYS A 5 -52.31 -25.37 13.17
C LYS A 5 -51.65 -26.73 12.89
N GLN A 6 -52.31 -27.67 12.22
CA GLN A 6 -51.71 -28.98 11.91
C GLN A 6 -51.09 -29.09 10.50
N PHE A 7 -51.49 -28.26 9.54
CA PHE A 7 -50.82 -28.22 8.23
C PHE A 7 -49.48 -27.45 8.28
N LEU A 8 -49.35 -26.51 9.22
CA LEU A 8 -48.10 -25.78 9.48
C LEU A 8 -47.07 -26.58 10.29
N LYS A 9 -47.36 -27.81 10.73
CA LYS A 9 -46.46 -28.62 11.56
C LYS A 9 -45.65 -29.67 10.79
N LYS A 10 -45.76 -29.72 9.45
CA LYS A 10 -44.96 -30.60 8.57
C LYS A 10 -44.14 -29.88 7.48
N ILE A 11 -44.10 -28.56 7.49
CA ILE A 11 -43.19 -27.72 6.66
C ILE A 11 -42.22 -26.93 7.57
N GLY A 12 -41.96 -27.47 8.77
CA GLY A 12 -41.11 -26.84 9.79
C GLY A 12 -40.03 -27.80 10.25
N SER A 13 -39.02 -28.05 9.39
CA SER A 13 -37.73 -28.63 9.77
C SER A 13 -36.77 -28.84 8.58
N GLY A 14 -36.84 -28.04 7.51
CA GLY A 14 -35.93 -28.28 6.36
C GLY A 14 -35.68 -27.15 5.35
N ALA A 15 -36.18 -25.93 5.53
CA ALA A 15 -36.10 -24.91 4.47
C ALA A 15 -35.79 -23.48 4.97
N ALA A 16 -34.90 -23.34 5.95
CA ALA A 16 -34.44 -22.01 6.42
C ALA A 16 -32.90 -21.89 6.50
N ALA A 17 -32.16 -22.66 5.68
CA ALA A 17 -30.70 -22.64 5.66
C ALA A 17 -30.09 -22.76 4.25
N LEU A 18 -30.75 -22.25 3.20
CA LEU A 18 -30.24 -22.33 1.81
C LEU A 18 -30.18 -21.00 1.04
N THR A 19 -30.22 -19.85 1.72
CA THR A 19 -29.93 -18.54 1.08
C THR A 19 -28.67 -17.87 1.62
N ALA A 20 -27.78 -18.62 2.27
CA ALA A 20 -26.45 -18.18 2.66
C ALA A 20 -25.43 -19.19 2.12
N GLY A 21 -24.81 -18.88 0.99
CA GLY A 21 -23.76 -19.72 0.41
C GLY A 21 -24.03 -20.08 -1.04
N ALA A 22 -23.90 -19.10 -1.93
CA ALA A 22 -23.86 -19.39 -3.35
C ALA A 22 -22.75 -18.55 -4.00
N PHE A 23 -21.71 -19.28 -4.39
CA PHE A 23 -20.69 -18.94 -5.40
C PHE A 23 -19.54 -18.03 -5.01
N PHE A 24 -18.94 -18.19 -3.82
CA PHE A 24 -17.48 -18.12 -3.81
C PHE A 24 -16.98 -19.27 -4.73
N ASN A 25 -15.82 -19.16 -5.35
CA ASN A 25 -15.11 -20.38 -5.77
C ASN A 25 -14.05 -20.68 -4.69
N PRO A 26 -14.47 -21.02 -3.45
CA PRO A 26 -13.55 -21.19 -2.32
C PRO A 26 -12.55 -22.32 -2.60
N LEU A 27 -12.90 -23.23 -3.52
CA LEU A 27 -12.03 -24.32 -3.95
C LEU A 27 -10.70 -23.79 -4.49
N LYS A 28 -10.68 -22.78 -5.37
CA LYS A 28 -9.42 -22.26 -5.93
C LYS A 28 -8.54 -21.54 -4.90
N SER A 29 -9.12 -20.69 -4.04
CA SER A 29 -8.33 -19.95 -3.04
C SER A 29 -7.88 -20.85 -1.88
N GLN A 30 -8.72 -21.80 -1.44
CA GLN A 30 -8.33 -22.80 -0.44
C GLN A 30 -7.29 -23.78 -0.99
N GLN A 31 -7.45 -24.27 -2.22
CA GLN A 31 -6.44 -25.13 -2.87
C GLN A 31 -5.10 -24.42 -2.99
N LEU A 32 -5.10 -23.17 -3.45
CA LEU A 32 -3.89 -22.35 -3.51
C LEU A 32 -3.26 -22.20 -2.12
N GLN A 33 -4.07 -21.92 -1.10
CA GLN A 33 -3.55 -21.78 0.27
C GLN A 33 -2.99 -23.09 0.84
N GLU A 34 -3.67 -24.22 0.61
CA GLU A 34 -3.18 -25.56 0.99
C GLU A 34 -1.87 -25.90 0.29
N GLU A 35 -1.76 -25.59 -1.00
CA GLU A 35 -0.54 -25.78 -1.79
C GLU A 35 0.61 -24.92 -1.26
N LEU A 36 0.40 -23.62 -1.06
CA LEU A 36 1.43 -22.72 -0.50
C LEU A 36 1.86 -23.10 0.92
N ASN A 37 0.95 -23.67 1.72
CA ASN A 37 1.24 -24.15 3.06
C ASN A 37 1.99 -25.50 3.08
N SER A 38 1.97 -26.26 1.99
CA SER A 38 2.70 -27.53 1.88
C SER A 38 4.23 -27.33 1.81
N TYR A 39 4.67 -26.15 1.38
CA TYR A 39 6.09 -25.78 1.34
C TYR A 39 6.61 -25.45 2.74
N SER A 40 7.66 -26.16 3.15
CA SER A 40 8.39 -25.95 4.40
C SER A 40 9.74 -25.29 4.14
N GLY A 41 10.26 -24.58 5.14
CA GLY A 41 11.52 -23.84 5.06
C GLY A 41 11.41 -22.43 5.63
N THR A 42 12.58 -21.82 5.84
CA THR A 42 12.73 -20.41 6.20
C THR A 42 12.26 -19.50 5.06
N ALA A 43 12.00 -18.22 5.37
CA ALA A 43 11.60 -17.25 4.36
C ALA A 43 12.63 -17.11 3.23
N GLN A 44 13.93 -17.21 3.56
CA GLN A 44 15.03 -17.13 2.61
C GLN A 44 15.11 -18.35 1.70
N GLU A 45 14.90 -19.56 2.23
CA GLU A 45 14.84 -20.78 1.41
C GLU A 45 13.64 -20.77 0.47
N ILE A 46 12.48 -20.30 0.95
CA ILE A 46 11.29 -20.15 0.11
C ILE A 46 11.51 -19.07 -0.96
N ALA A 47 12.22 -17.98 -0.67
CA ALA A 47 12.45 -16.88 -1.61
C ALA A 47 13.10 -17.32 -2.93
N ILE A 48 13.94 -18.37 -2.91
CA ILE A 48 14.63 -18.93 -4.08
C ILE A 48 13.92 -20.15 -4.68
N ASN A 49 12.83 -20.63 -4.07
CA ASN A 49 12.09 -21.80 -4.53
C ASN A 49 11.13 -21.40 -5.66
N GLU A 50 11.53 -21.62 -6.91
CA GLU A 50 10.69 -21.27 -8.07
C GLU A 50 9.43 -22.12 -8.23
N ASP A 51 9.34 -23.32 -7.64
CA ASP A 51 8.08 -24.09 -7.65
C ASP A 51 7.00 -23.36 -6.84
N PHE A 52 7.36 -22.89 -5.64
CA PHE A 52 6.47 -22.06 -4.81
C PHE A 52 6.07 -20.77 -5.55
N TRP A 53 7.04 -20.05 -6.12
CA TRP A 53 6.75 -18.77 -6.78
C TRP A 53 6.03 -18.94 -8.10
N SER A 54 6.22 -20.04 -8.83
CA SER A 54 5.44 -20.38 -10.03
C SER A 54 3.96 -20.52 -9.69
N THR A 55 3.62 -21.20 -8.59
CA THR A 55 2.24 -21.29 -8.07
C THR A 55 1.67 -19.90 -7.75
N VAL A 56 2.45 -19.04 -7.07
CA VAL A 56 2.05 -17.65 -6.78
C VAL A 56 1.86 -16.82 -8.05
N GLN A 57 2.76 -16.96 -9.03
CA GLN A 57 2.76 -16.24 -10.30
C GLN A 57 1.52 -16.56 -11.14
N GLN A 58 1.06 -17.83 -11.12
CA GLN A 58 -0.14 -18.28 -11.82
C GLN A 58 -1.44 -17.67 -11.27
N ALA A 59 -1.43 -17.14 -10.06
CA ALA A 59 -2.57 -16.43 -9.50
C ALA A 59 -2.84 -15.08 -10.19
N PHE A 60 -1.89 -14.54 -10.95
CA PHE A 60 -1.99 -13.23 -11.59
C PHE A 60 -2.29 -13.32 -13.08
N THR A 61 -3.21 -12.48 -13.57
CA THR A 61 -3.60 -12.41 -14.98
C THR A 61 -2.78 -11.37 -15.77
N VAL A 62 -1.50 -11.23 -15.45
CA VAL A 62 -0.61 -10.25 -16.09
C VAL A 62 -0.34 -10.60 -17.55
N ASP A 63 -0.16 -9.57 -18.39
CA ASP A 63 0.31 -9.72 -19.76
C ASP A 63 1.81 -10.07 -19.76
N ARG A 64 2.13 -11.31 -20.12
CA ARG A 64 3.51 -11.83 -20.17
C ARG A 64 4.27 -11.43 -21.46
N SER A 65 3.64 -10.68 -22.36
CA SER A 65 4.33 -10.12 -23.55
C SER A 65 5.16 -8.86 -23.22
N LEU A 66 4.98 -8.30 -22.03
CA LEU A 66 5.72 -7.15 -21.51
C LEU A 66 6.24 -7.43 -20.09
N ILE A 67 7.19 -6.62 -19.62
CA ILE A 67 7.77 -6.75 -18.28
C ILE A 67 7.35 -5.54 -17.45
N ASN A 68 6.60 -5.77 -16.37
CA ASN A 68 6.18 -4.71 -15.44
C ASN A 68 7.09 -4.63 -14.20
N LEU A 69 7.98 -3.64 -14.19
CA LEU A 69 8.81 -3.28 -13.04
C LEU A 69 8.38 -1.93 -12.44
N ASN A 70 7.10 -1.56 -12.56
CA ASN A 70 6.49 -0.37 -11.95
C ASN A 70 5.33 -0.72 -11.00
N ASN A 71 5.52 -1.76 -10.20
CA ASN A 71 4.58 -2.21 -9.18
C ASN A 71 4.49 -1.24 -7.98
N GLY A 72 5.44 -0.31 -7.85
CA GLY A 72 5.30 0.84 -6.96
C GLY A 72 4.20 1.84 -7.37
N GLY A 73 3.84 1.90 -8.66
CA GLY A 73 2.72 2.70 -9.14
C GLY A 73 1.38 2.07 -8.75
N VAL A 74 1.06 0.93 -9.35
CA VAL A 74 -0.11 0.09 -9.09
C VAL A 74 0.26 -1.38 -9.34
N SER A 75 -0.42 -2.30 -8.66
CA SER A 75 -0.25 -3.74 -8.89
C SER A 75 -1.57 -4.38 -9.34
N PRO A 76 -1.52 -5.39 -10.22
CA PRO A 76 -2.67 -6.21 -10.53
C PRO A 76 -3.10 -6.99 -9.28
N SER A 77 -4.41 -7.12 -9.09
CA SER A 77 -4.97 -8.09 -8.16
C SER A 77 -4.89 -9.51 -8.73
N PRO A 78 -4.75 -10.56 -7.92
CA PRO A 78 -4.91 -11.94 -8.38
C PRO A 78 -6.28 -12.21 -9.03
N GLU A 79 -6.37 -13.22 -9.90
CA GLU A 79 -7.59 -13.60 -10.64
C GLU A 79 -8.80 -13.76 -9.72
N PHE A 80 -8.62 -14.44 -8.58
CA PHE A 80 -9.73 -14.70 -7.65
C PHE A 80 -10.19 -13.43 -6.90
N VAL A 81 -9.31 -12.46 -6.68
CA VAL A 81 -9.69 -11.14 -6.14
C VAL A 81 -10.51 -10.37 -7.17
N GLN A 82 -10.08 -10.39 -8.44
CA GLN A 82 -10.83 -9.79 -9.56
C GLN A 82 -12.21 -10.44 -9.71
N ALA A 83 -12.28 -11.78 -9.66
CA ALA A 83 -13.52 -12.53 -9.75
C ALA A 83 -14.48 -12.21 -8.59
N ALA A 84 -13.96 -12.10 -7.35
CA ALA A 84 -14.76 -11.71 -6.20
C ALA A 84 -15.34 -10.30 -6.34
N MET A 85 -14.52 -9.33 -6.78
CA MET A 85 -14.99 -7.98 -7.07
C MET A 85 -16.09 -7.99 -8.13
N LYS A 86 -15.87 -8.66 -9.27
CA LYS A 86 -16.87 -8.77 -10.35
C LYS A 86 -18.18 -9.36 -9.82
N LYS A 87 -18.10 -10.44 -9.04
CA LYS A 87 -19.29 -11.09 -8.47
C LYS A 87 -20.06 -10.15 -7.55
N HIS A 88 -19.39 -9.43 -6.66
CA HIS A 88 -20.05 -8.48 -5.78
C HIS A 88 -20.72 -7.35 -6.57
N LEU A 89 -20.07 -6.89 -7.65
CA LEU A 89 -20.64 -5.87 -8.53
C LEU A 89 -21.88 -6.38 -9.27
N ASP A 90 -21.82 -7.59 -9.85
CA ASP A 90 -22.96 -8.21 -10.53
C ASP A 90 -24.13 -8.41 -9.56
N PHE A 91 -23.88 -8.91 -8.35
CA PHE A 91 -24.92 -9.08 -7.32
C PHE A 91 -25.53 -7.74 -6.88
N SER A 92 -24.69 -6.71 -6.71
CA SER A 92 -25.14 -5.35 -6.40
C SER A 92 -26.15 -4.87 -7.45
N ASN A 93 -25.86 -5.07 -8.74
CA ASN A 93 -26.68 -4.58 -9.85
C ASN A 93 -28.01 -5.32 -10.06
N GLN A 94 -28.24 -6.46 -9.40
CA GLN A 94 -29.55 -7.15 -9.47
C GLN A 94 -30.67 -6.36 -8.78
N ALA A 95 -30.35 -5.65 -7.68
CA ALA A 95 -31.27 -4.77 -6.97
C ALA A 95 -30.49 -3.83 -6.03
N PRO A 96 -29.84 -2.76 -6.54
CA PRO A 96 -28.87 -1.97 -5.76
C PRO A 96 -29.39 -1.46 -4.41
N VAL A 97 -30.63 -0.98 -4.36
CA VAL A 97 -31.24 -0.44 -3.13
C VAL A 97 -31.41 -1.47 -2.01
N TYR A 98 -31.39 -2.76 -2.35
CA TYR A 98 -31.49 -3.88 -1.40
C TYR A 98 -30.14 -4.60 -1.28
N ASN A 99 -29.60 -5.08 -2.40
CA ASN A 99 -28.37 -5.87 -2.42
C ASN A 99 -27.14 -5.05 -2.02
N MET A 100 -26.98 -3.83 -2.53
CA MET A 100 -25.84 -3.00 -2.17
C MET A 100 -25.98 -2.50 -0.73
N TRP A 101 -27.03 -1.73 -0.46
CA TRP A 101 -27.19 -1.02 0.82
C TRP A 101 -27.50 -1.93 2.00
N ARG A 102 -28.33 -2.97 1.83
CA ARG A 102 -28.77 -3.81 2.96
C ARG A 102 -27.98 -5.10 3.13
N ILE A 103 -27.25 -5.54 2.11
CA ILE A 103 -26.52 -6.81 2.15
C ILE A 103 -25.01 -6.61 2.04
N LEU A 104 -24.53 -5.91 1.00
CA LEU A 104 -23.10 -5.79 0.73
C LEU A 104 -22.40 -4.75 1.60
N GLU A 105 -22.95 -3.55 1.75
CA GLU A 105 -22.34 -2.48 2.55
C GLU A 105 -22.11 -2.89 4.00
N PRO A 106 -23.06 -3.52 4.72
CA PRO A 106 -22.82 -3.97 6.10
C PRO A 106 -21.68 -5.00 6.22
N ARG A 107 -21.39 -5.77 5.15
CA ARG A 107 -20.30 -6.76 5.16
C ARG A 107 -18.91 -6.13 5.15
N ARG A 108 -18.79 -4.83 4.84
CA ARG A 108 -17.55 -4.07 4.96
C ARG A 108 -16.92 -4.18 6.35
N GLU A 109 -17.74 -4.30 7.40
CA GLU A 109 -17.26 -4.41 8.77
C GLU A 109 -16.43 -5.69 9.01
N GLY A 110 -16.77 -6.79 8.34
CA GLY A 110 -15.94 -8.00 8.38
C GLY A 110 -14.56 -7.80 7.72
N VAL A 111 -14.49 -6.99 6.66
CA VAL A 111 -13.22 -6.60 6.04
C VAL A 111 -12.43 -5.67 6.96
N ARG A 112 -13.09 -4.69 7.59
CA ARG A 112 -12.48 -3.77 8.54
C ARG A 112 -11.82 -4.51 9.71
N GLN A 113 -12.52 -5.48 10.29
CA GLN A 113 -11.98 -6.33 11.36
C GLN A 113 -10.70 -7.06 10.94
N ARG A 114 -10.64 -7.58 9.71
CA ARG A 114 -9.44 -8.25 9.20
C ARG A 114 -8.29 -7.28 8.95
N LEU A 115 -8.56 -6.10 8.38
CA LEU A 115 -7.55 -5.04 8.22
C LEU A 115 -6.98 -4.59 9.57
N ALA A 116 -7.85 -4.35 10.55
CA ALA A 116 -7.47 -3.96 11.90
C ALA A 116 -6.62 -5.04 12.59
N LYS A 117 -7.04 -6.31 12.50
CA LYS A 117 -6.27 -7.45 13.02
C LYS A 117 -4.90 -7.56 12.35
N ASN A 118 -4.83 -7.43 11.02
CA ASN A 118 -3.57 -7.52 10.28
C ASN A 118 -2.62 -6.36 10.63
N PHE A 119 -3.14 -5.15 10.82
CA PHE A 119 -2.33 -3.99 11.23
C PHE A 119 -2.00 -3.98 12.73
N GLY A 120 -2.75 -4.72 13.56
CA GLY A 120 -2.53 -4.84 15.00
C GLY A 120 -3.21 -3.76 15.84
N VAL A 121 -4.41 -3.31 15.44
CA VAL A 121 -5.16 -2.21 16.07
C VAL A 121 -6.62 -2.57 16.31
N ASP A 122 -7.36 -1.70 17.00
CA ASP A 122 -8.80 -1.89 17.19
C ASP A 122 -9.57 -1.63 15.88
N THR A 123 -10.69 -2.35 15.70
CA THR A 123 -11.53 -2.20 14.49
C THR A 123 -12.11 -0.79 14.37
N GLU A 124 -12.37 -0.13 15.50
CA GLU A 124 -12.91 1.23 15.58
C GLU A 124 -11.84 2.32 15.33
N GLU A 125 -10.62 1.93 14.94
CA GLU A 125 -9.54 2.84 14.56
C GLU A 125 -9.22 2.80 13.05
N ILE A 126 -9.94 1.98 12.27
CA ILE A 126 -9.73 1.81 10.83
C ILE A 126 -10.90 2.37 10.02
N ALA A 127 -10.61 3.30 9.12
CA ALA A 127 -11.44 3.66 7.98
C ALA A 127 -10.94 3.00 6.69
N ILE A 128 -11.87 2.58 5.84
CA ILE A 128 -11.62 2.04 4.51
C ILE A 128 -11.94 3.16 3.51
N THR A 129 -10.89 3.64 2.86
CA THR A 129 -10.94 4.73 1.88
C THR A 129 -10.70 4.20 0.47
N ARG A 130 -10.64 5.08 -0.53
CA ARG A 130 -10.39 4.73 -1.92
C ARG A 130 -8.91 4.60 -2.26
N ASN A 131 -7.99 5.11 -1.44
CA ASN A 131 -6.53 5.03 -1.59
C ASN A 131 -5.77 5.78 -0.48
N ALA A 132 -4.43 5.69 -0.49
CA ALA A 132 -3.57 6.49 0.38
C ALA A 132 -3.78 8.00 0.19
N SER A 133 -3.94 8.49 -1.04
CA SER A 133 -4.07 9.94 -1.27
C SER A 133 -5.32 10.53 -0.62
N GLU A 134 -6.47 9.86 -0.67
CA GLU A 134 -7.67 10.27 0.06
C GLU A 134 -7.44 10.24 1.57
N SER A 135 -6.87 9.15 2.09
CA SER A 135 -6.55 9.00 3.52
C SER A 135 -5.62 10.11 4.02
N LEU A 136 -4.58 10.41 3.24
CA LEU A 136 -3.63 11.48 3.53
C LEU A 136 -4.28 12.83 3.40
N GLN A 137 -5.19 13.04 2.45
CA GLN A 137 -5.91 14.31 2.30
C GLN A 137 -6.94 14.53 3.41
N ILE A 138 -7.56 13.47 3.93
CA ILE A 138 -8.34 13.53 5.17
C ILE A 138 -7.47 14.06 6.30
N CYS A 139 -6.26 13.52 6.51
CA CYS A 139 -5.35 14.07 7.52
C CYS A 139 -4.92 15.51 7.19
N GLN A 140 -4.42 15.76 5.98
CA GLN A 140 -3.86 17.05 5.58
C GLN A 140 -4.86 18.19 5.58
N PHE A 141 -6.15 17.94 5.35
CA PHE A 141 -7.20 18.97 5.45
C PHE A 141 -7.94 18.92 6.78
N GLY A 142 -7.86 17.80 7.50
CA GLY A 142 -8.58 17.59 8.75
C GLY A 142 -7.95 18.25 9.97
N PHE A 143 -6.67 18.67 9.89
CA PHE A 143 -6.03 19.46 10.94
C PHE A 143 -6.31 20.96 10.76
N ASP A 144 -6.83 21.56 11.83
CA ASP A 144 -6.98 23.00 11.99
C ASP A 144 -5.60 23.67 12.09
N LEU A 145 -5.14 24.24 10.97
CA LEU A 145 -3.91 25.05 10.89
C LEU A 145 -4.29 26.49 10.57
N LYS A 146 -3.51 27.43 11.08
CA LYS A 146 -3.69 28.87 10.88
C LYS A 146 -2.55 29.43 10.03
N ALA A 147 -2.76 30.63 9.48
CA ALA A 147 -1.70 31.35 8.78
C ALA A 147 -0.45 31.47 9.67
N GLY A 148 0.71 31.12 9.11
CA GLY A 148 1.98 31.08 9.84
C GLY A 148 2.30 29.75 10.53
N ASP A 149 1.34 28.84 10.71
CA ASP A 149 1.65 27.48 11.18
C ASP A 149 2.50 26.75 10.14
N GLU A 150 3.49 25.98 10.62
CA GLU A 150 4.43 25.25 9.79
C GLU A 150 4.10 23.76 9.74
N VAL A 151 4.17 23.20 8.54
CA VAL A 151 4.16 21.77 8.28
C VAL A 151 5.57 21.35 7.89
N LEU A 152 6.13 20.38 8.59
CA LEU A 152 7.44 19.81 8.29
C LEU A 152 7.29 18.50 7.50
N THR A 153 8.01 18.36 6.40
CA THR A 153 8.02 17.15 5.56
C THR A 153 9.40 17.00 4.93
N THR A 154 9.58 16.03 4.04
CA THR A 154 10.82 15.87 3.26
C THR A 154 10.62 16.33 1.81
N ASP A 155 11.71 16.61 1.10
CA ASP A 155 11.69 16.80 -0.36
C ASP A 155 11.50 15.48 -1.13
N GLN A 156 11.52 14.34 -0.42
CA GLN A 156 11.35 12.99 -0.97
C GLN A 156 9.97 12.39 -0.67
N ASP A 157 9.10 13.10 0.06
CA ASP A 157 7.71 12.69 0.27
C ASP A 157 6.93 12.71 -1.06
N TYR A 158 5.81 11.98 -1.10
CA TYR A 158 5.06 11.80 -2.34
C TYR A 158 4.60 13.16 -2.92
N PRO A 159 4.95 13.50 -4.19
CA PRO A 159 4.72 14.85 -4.73
C PRO A 159 3.27 15.34 -4.66
N ARG A 160 2.29 14.43 -4.76
CA ARG A 160 0.88 14.80 -4.63
C ARG A 160 0.53 15.33 -3.22
N MET A 161 1.19 14.81 -2.19
CA MET A 161 0.96 15.24 -0.80
C MET A 161 1.68 16.56 -0.53
N ILE A 162 2.92 16.71 -1.02
CA ILE A 162 3.60 18.01 -1.05
C ILE A 162 2.72 19.07 -1.73
N ASN A 163 2.13 18.75 -2.88
CA ASN A 163 1.23 19.65 -3.61
C ASN A 163 -0.05 20.00 -2.84
N THR A 164 -0.54 19.10 -1.99
CA THR A 164 -1.68 19.35 -1.11
C THR A 164 -1.33 20.42 -0.07
N PHE A 165 -0.18 20.33 0.58
CA PHE A 165 0.28 21.39 1.50
C PHE A 165 0.65 22.69 0.79
N LYS A 166 1.28 22.64 -0.39
CA LYS A 166 1.52 23.85 -1.22
C LYS A 166 0.21 24.55 -1.58
N GLN A 167 -0.87 23.81 -1.79
CA GLN A 167 -2.20 24.39 -1.98
C GLN A 167 -2.70 25.08 -0.71
N ARG A 168 -2.56 24.44 0.47
CA ARG A 168 -2.90 25.07 1.75
C ARG A 168 -2.05 26.31 2.03
N GLU A 169 -0.77 26.31 1.69
CA GLU A 169 0.10 27.50 1.82
C GLU A 169 -0.44 28.68 1.00
N ARG A 170 -0.84 28.45 -0.26
CA ARG A 170 -1.44 29.50 -1.10
C ARG A 170 -2.82 29.96 -0.62
N ARG A 171 -3.62 29.05 -0.05
CA ARG A 171 -5.03 29.31 0.31
C ARG A 171 -5.21 29.85 1.73
N GLU A 172 -4.45 29.32 2.68
CA GLU A 172 -4.63 29.52 4.13
C GLU A 172 -3.43 30.22 4.77
N GLY A 173 -2.31 30.38 4.05
CA GLY A 173 -1.12 31.07 4.56
C GLY A 173 -0.28 30.26 5.54
N ILE A 174 -0.49 28.94 5.65
CA ILE A 174 0.44 28.03 6.33
C ILE A 174 1.81 28.05 5.64
N LYS A 175 2.83 27.46 6.25
CA LYS A 175 4.18 27.34 5.70
C LYS A 175 4.57 25.89 5.54
N LEU A 176 5.17 25.55 4.40
CA LEU A 176 5.74 24.23 4.16
C LEU A 176 7.26 24.27 4.34
N ASN A 177 7.77 23.54 5.33
CA ASN A 177 9.20 23.34 5.52
C ASN A 177 9.60 21.94 5.04
N GLN A 178 10.64 21.85 4.22
CA GLN A 178 11.12 20.58 3.65
C GLN A 178 12.59 20.35 4.02
N ILE A 179 12.88 19.16 4.53
CA ILE A 179 14.26 18.68 4.74
C ILE A 179 14.64 17.66 3.66
N SER A 180 15.94 17.55 3.38
CA SER A 180 16.46 16.46 2.55
C SER A 180 16.97 15.31 3.41
N ILE A 181 16.67 14.08 2.97
CA ILE A 181 17.20 12.83 3.54
C ILE A 181 18.41 12.37 2.69
N PRO A 182 19.52 11.91 3.28
CA PRO A 182 20.62 11.33 2.50
C PRO A 182 20.16 10.17 1.60
N VAL A 183 20.86 9.96 0.48
CA VAL A 183 20.51 8.91 -0.48
C VAL A 183 21.76 8.07 -0.80
N PRO A 184 21.83 6.82 -0.31
CA PRO A 184 20.95 6.21 0.70
C PRO A 184 21.16 6.78 2.11
N ALA A 185 20.24 6.52 3.04
CA ALA A 185 20.37 6.87 4.45
C ALA A 185 20.40 5.60 5.32
N GLU A 186 21.51 5.35 6.00
CA GLU A 186 21.73 4.15 6.82
C GLU A 186 21.96 4.45 8.31
N ASP A 187 21.71 5.68 8.73
CA ASP A 187 21.72 6.10 10.14
C ASP A 187 20.36 6.68 10.55
N ASP A 188 19.64 5.93 11.38
CA ASP A 188 18.36 6.38 11.94
C ASP A 188 18.50 7.66 12.76
N THR A 189 19.64 7.83 13.44
CA THR A 189 19.91 8.97 14.33
C THR A 189 20.05 10.23 13.51
N GLU A 190 20.76 10.16 12.38
CA GLU A 190 20.84 11.29 11.45
C GLU A 190 19.47 11.68 10.90
N ILE A 191 18.66 10.70 10.47
CA ILE A 191 17.30 10.97 9.96
C ILE A 191 16.46 11.68 11.01
N VAL A 192 16.42 11.16 12.24
CA VAL A 192 15.64 11.76 13.35
C VAL A 192 16.16 13.14 13.70
N ARG A 193 17.48 13.34 13.75
CA ARG A 193 18.11 14.63 14.03
C ARG A 193 17.72 15.68 12.98
N ARG A 194 17.67 15.31 11.69
CA ARG A 194 17.24 16.23 10.61
C ARG A 194 15.81 16.71 10.80
N PHE A 195 14.88 15.83 11.21
CA PHE A 195 13.53 16.26 11.58
C PHE A 195 13.56 17.15 12.83
N GLU A 196 14.28 16.76 13.87
CA GLU A 196 14.31 17.49 15.14
C GLU A 196 14.88 18.92 15.00
N GLU A 197 15.97 19.09 14.24
CA GLU A 197 16.60 20.39 14.01
C GLU A 197 15.76 21.33 13.15
N ALA A 198 14.87 20.78 12.30
CA ALA A 198 13.97 21.56 11.45
C ALA A 198 12.67 21.98 12.16
N ILE A 199 12.43 21.51 13.39
CA ILE A 199 11.28 21.92 14.18
C ILE A 199 11.49 23.33 14.74
N THR A 200 10.50 24.19 14.52
CA THR A 200 10.41 25.54 15.06
C THR A 200 9.22 25.64 16.04
N PRO A 201 9.07 26.75 16.78
CA PRO A 201 7.86 26.99 17.58
C PRO A 201 6.54 26.99 16.77
N ASN A 202 6.62 27.21 15.45
CA ASN A 202 5.47 27.22 14.56
C ASN A 202 5.15 25.85 13.97
N THR A 203 6.03 24.85 14.10
CA THR A 203 5.77 23.50 13.55
C THR A 203 4.59 22.86 14.27
N LYS A 204 3.50 22.60 13.55
CA LYS A 204 2.25 22.02 14.08
C LYS A 204 1.95 20.63 13.54
N LEU A 205 2.65 20.17 12.50
CA LEU A 205 2.37 18.90 11.85
C LEU A 205 3.62 18.38 11.13
N ILE A 206 3.83 17.07 11.15
CA ILE A 206 4.83 16.39 10.33
C ILE A 206 4.14 15.43 9.36
N LEU A 207 4.60 15.40 8.10
CA LEU A 207 4.33 14.34 7.14
C LEU A 207 5.63 13.57 6.90
N MET A 208 5.55 12.23 6.90
CA MET A 208 6.65 11.39 6.45
C MET A 208 6.15 10.13 5.76
N CYS A 209 6.83 9.69 4.72
CA CYS A 209 6.70 8.33 4.21
C CYS A 209 7.21 7.29 5.23
N HIS A 210 6.63 6.10 5.22
CA HIS A 210 7.23 4.92 5.83
C HIS A 210 8.28 4.31 4.89
N ILE A 211 7.99 4.27 3.58
CA ILE A 211 8.95 4.01 2.52
C ILE A 211 8.91 5.16 1.51
N ILE A 212 10.05 5.80 1.27
CA ILE A 212 10.20 6.84 0.25
C ILE A 212 10.00 6.21 -1.13
N ASN A 213 9.02 6.71 -1.88
CA ASN A 213 8.69 6.14 -3.19
C ASN A 213 9.79 6.33 -4.23
N LEU A 214 10.69 7.29 -4.04
CA LEU A 214 11.73 7.65 -5.02
C LEU A 214 12.93 6.70 -4.97
N THR A 215 13.31 6.20 -3.80
CA THR A 215 14.54 5.45 -3.56
C THR A 215 14.31 4.08 -2.93
N GLY A 216 13.11 3.82 -2.41
CA GLY A 216 12.82 2.60 -1.63
C GLY A 216 13.30 2.64 -0.19
N GLN A 217 13.84 3.78 0.26
CA GLN A 217 14.35 3.98 1.63
C GLN A 217 13.24 3.77 2.67
N ILE A 218 13.43 2.81 3.57
CA ILE A 218 12.61 2.61 4.77
C ILE A 218 13.04 3.63 5.82
N LEU A 219 12.09 4.43 6.34
CA LEU A 219 12.34 5.46 7.35
C LEU A 219 12.05 4.94 8.77
N PRO A 220 12.76 5.45 9.81
CA PRO A 220 12.58 5.03 11.20
C PRO A 220 11.34 5.68 11.84
N VAL A 221 10.15 5.32 11.36
CA VAL A 221 8.85 5.92 11.73
C VAL A 221 8.69 6.08 13.25
N LYS A 222 8.88 5.00 14.02
CA LYS A 222 8.70 5.03 15.48
C LYS A 222 9.59 6.04 16.18
N LYS A 223 10.83 6.21 15.73
CA LYS A 223 11.76 7.17 16.34
C LYS A 223 11.33 8.60 16.05
N VAL A 224 10.91 8.90 14.81
CA VAL A 224 10.40 10.24 14.44
C VAL A 224 9.10 10.54 15.18
N VAL A 225 8.16 9.59 15.23
CA VAL A 225 6.89 9.73 15.96
C VAL A 225 7.13 10.00 17.44
N GLN A 226 8.00 9.23 18.10
CA GLN A 226 8.28 9.42 19.53
C GLN A 226 9.00 10.75 19.80
N MET A 227 9.90 11.19 18.92
CA MET A 227 10.54 12.50 19.01
C MET A 227 9.50 13.62 18.89
N ALA A 228 8.65 13.58 17.86
CA ALA A 228 7.62 14.58 17.60
C ALA A 228 6.57 14.63 18.73
N ARG A 229 6.16 13.48 19.25
CA ARG A 229 5.21 13.37 20.36
C ARG A 229 5.69 14.07 21.63
N LYS A 230 7.00 13.99 21.96
CA LYS A 230 7.58 14.72 23.11
C LYS A 230 7.43 16.24 22.97
N LYS A 231 7.28 16.74 21.75
CA LYS A 231 7.09 18.16 21.42
C LYS A 231 5.61 18.50 21.13
N GLY A 232 4.70 17.53 21.29
CA GLY A 232 3.26 17.72 21.03
C GLY A 232 2.90 17.83 19.56
N ILE A 233 3.77 17.39 18.64
CA ILE A 233 3.57 17.52 17.19
C ILE A 233 3.03 16.19 16.63
N PRO A 234 1.83 16.17 16.01
CA PRO A 234 1.31 14.99 15.31
C PRO A 234 2.13 14.64 14.06
N VAL A 235 2.20 13.35 13.76
CA VAL A 235 2.89 12.82 12.57
C VAL A 235 1.90 12.03 11.73
N ILE A 236 1.73 12.43 10.46
CA ILE A 236 1.01 11.69 9.43
C ILE A 236 2.02 10.75 8.76
N VAL A 237 1.76 9.45 8.81
CA VAL A 237 2.61 8.44 8.17
C VAL A 237 2.00 7.99 6.85
N ASP A 238 2.68 8.25 5.74
CA ASP A 238 2.37 7.70 4.41
C ASP A 238 2.96 6.29 4.28
N GLY A 239 2.10 5.30 4.49
CA GLY A 239 2.40 3.88 4.41
C GLY A 239 2.13 3.24 3.05
N ALA A 240 1.86 4.02 1.99
CA ALA A 240 1.43 3.50 0.69
C ALA A 240 2.39 2.48 0.10
N HIS A 241 3.69 2.62 0.37
CA HIS A 241 4.71 1.69 -0.09
C HIS A 241 5.14 0.65 0.95
N ALA A 242 4.66 0.73 2.20
CA ALA A 242 5.12 -0.15 3.27
C ALA A 242 4.12 -1.27 3.58
N TYR A 243 2.83 -0.96 3.71
CA TYR A 243 1.83 -1.94 4.14
C TYR A 243 1.76 -3.15 3.19
N ALA A 244 1.90 -4.36 3.74
CA ALA A 244 2.01 -5.64 3.02
C ALA A 244 3.22 -5.77 2.08
N HIS A 245 4.21 -4.87 2.16
CA HIS A 245 5.48 -4.94 1.41
C HIS A 245 6.55 -5.72 2.20
N PHE A 246 6.64 -5.46 3.51
CA PHE A 246 7.53 -6.15 4.44
C PHE A 246 6.83 -6.37 5.78
N GLU A 247 7.42 -7.16 6.68
CA GLU A 247 6.81 -7.51 7.95
C GLU A 247 6.94 -6.39 9.00
N PHE A 248 5.80 -5.89 9.49
CA PHE A 248 5.68 -4.99 10.64
C PHE A 248 4.21 -4.96 11.11
N ASN A 249 3.97 -4.44 12.31
CA ASN A 249 2.64 -4.08 12.81
C ASN A 249 2.63 -2.66 13.41
N HIS A 250 1.47 -2.22 13.89
CA HIS A 250 1.32 -0.88 14.49
C HIS A 250 2.28 -0.61 15.66
N ALA A 251 2.59 -1.61 16.51
CA ALA A 251 3.48 -1.42 17.66
C ALA A 251 4.94 -1.12 17.24
N ASP A 252 5.34 -1.54 16.04
CA ASP A 252 6.64 -1.21 15.44
C ASP A 252 6.73 0.25 14.98
N LEU A 253 5.58 0.92 14.82
CA LEU A 253 5.47 2.31 14.36
C LEU A 253 5.07 3.27 15.48
N ASP A 254 4.20 2.82 16.37
CA ASP A 254 3.58 3.62 17.44
C ASP A 254 2.97 4.95 16.93
N CYS A 255 2.50 4.98 15.67
CA CYS A 255 1.95 6.18 15.04
C CYS A 255 0.52 6.49 15.50
N ASP A 256 0.07 7.73 15.27
CA ASP A 256 -1.29 8.18 15.57
C ASP A 256 -2.18 8.24 14.31
N TYR A 257 -1.56 8.43 13.14
CA TYR A 257 -2.21 8.49 11.84
C TYR A 257 -1.37 7.70 10.83
N TYR A 258 -1.96 6.68 10.20
CA TYR A 258 -1.28 5.87 9.19
C TYR A 258 -2.18 5.65 7.99
N THR A 259 -1.63 5.81 6.80
CA THR A 259 -2.39 5.74 5.56
C THR A 259 -1.78 4.74 4.61
N THR A 260 -2.57 4.09 3.77
CA THR A 260 -2.02 3.25 2.71
C THR A 260 -3.02 3.02 1.57
N SER A 261 -2.48 2.68 0.40
CA SER A 261 -3.21 2.15 -0.74
C SER A 261 -3.15 0.63 -0.67
N LEU A 262 -4.31 -0.03 -0.72
CA LEU A 262 -4.37 -1.49 -0.65
C LEU A 262 -4.16 -2.16 -2.02
N HIS A 263 -4.20 -1.38 -3.11
CA HIS A 263 -3.99 -1.84 -4.49
C HIS A 263 -2.53 -1.81 -4.97
N LYS A 264 -1.59 -1.70 -4.03
CA LYS A 264 -0.15 -1.82 -4.31
C LYS A 264 0.34 -3.17 -3.85
N TRP A 265 0.80 -3.27 -2.61
CA TRP A 265 1.44 -4.48 -2.12
C TRP A 265 0.43 -5.49 -1.57
N LEU A 266 -0.71 -5.07 -1.03
CA LEU A 266 -1.74 -6.03 -0.59
C LEU A 266 -2.44 -6.73 -1.77
N PHE A 267 -2.38 -6.14 -2.97
CA PHE A 267 -3.06 -6.63 -4.18
C PHE A 267 -4.60 -6.56 -4.13
N ALA A 268 -5.17 -5.71 -3.28
CA ALA A 268 -6.60 -5.42 -3.31
C ALA A 268 -6.98 -4.65 -4.59
N PRO A 269 -8.27 -4.60 -4.97
CA PRO A 269 -8.66 -3.88 -6.18
C PRO A 269 -8.32 -2.39 -6.14
N HIS A 270 -8.07 -1.80 -7.31
CA HIS A 270 -7.97 -0.34 -7.44
C HIS A 270 -9.18 0.36 -6.81
N GLY A 271 -8.96 1.55 -6.25
CA GLY A 271 -10.00 2.24 -5.49
C GLY A 271 -10.19 1.70 -4.07
N THR A 272 -9.13 1.13 -3.49
CA THR A 272 -9.09 0.71 -2.07
C THR A 272 -7.88 1.29 -1.34
N GLY A 273 -8.11 1.70 -0.10
CA GLY A 273 -7.15 2.29 0.82
C GLY A 273 -7.56 2.05 2.27
N MET A 274 -6.65 2.36 3.19
CA MET A 274 -6.88 2.26 4.63
C MET A 274 -6.33 3.52 5.30
N LEU A 275 -7.13 4.09 6.19
CA LEU A 275 -6.75 5.14 7.13
C LEU A 275 -6.88 4.59 8.54
N TYR A 276 -5.77 4.52 9.26
CA TYR A 276 -5.75 4.33 10.70
C TYR A 276 -5.71 5.68 11.39
N VAL A 277 -6.57 5.86 12.39
CA VAL A 277 -6.53 6.99 13.32
C VAL A 277 -6.67 6.43 14.73
N ARG A 278 -5.71 6.75 15.60
CA ARG A 278 -5.77 6.33 17.00
C ARG A 278 -7.09 6.79 17.63
N LYS A 279 -7.71 5.94 18.44
CA LYS A 279 -9.07 6.13 18.95
C LYS A 279 -9.30 7.50 19.61
N ASN A 280 -8.36 7.94 20.44
CA ASN A 280 -8.43 9.24 21.12
C ASN A 280 -8.07 10.45 20.23
N LYS A 281 -7.82 10.24 18.94
CA LYS A 281 -7.52 11.26 17.94
C LYS A 281 -8.62 11.40 16.88
N ILE A 282 -9.58 10.49 16.84
CA ILE A 282 -10.66 10.48 15.84
C ILE A 282 -11.45 11.77 15.92
N LYS A 283 -11.89 12.17 17.12
CA LYS A 283 -12.72 13.35 17.34
C LYS A 283 -12.10 14.63 16.76
N ASP A 284 -10.82 14.83 17.04
CA ASP A 284 -10.11 16.07 16.71
C ASP A 284 -9.65 16.16 15.25
N LEU A 285 -9.87 15.11 14.44
CA LEU A 285 -9.57 15.12 13.01
C LEU A 285 -10.85 15.28 12.20
N TRP A 286 -10.95 16.36 11.43
CA TRP A 286 -12.10 16.58 10.54
C TRP A 286 -12.07 15.63 9.33
N PRO A 287 -13.24 15.11 8.88
CA PRO A 287 -13.31 14.35 7.64
C PRO A 287 -13.23 15.27 6.43
N LEU A 288 -12.76 14.73 5.31
CA LEU A 288 -12.68 15.46 4.03
C LEU A 288 -14.08 15.73 3.43
N MET A 289 -15.00 14.80 3.64
CA MET A 289 -16.41 14.90 3.27
C MET A 289 -17.23 15.00 4.54
N ALA A 290 -18.27 15.84 4.54
CA ALA A 290 -19.05 16.09 5.74
C ALA A 290 -19.74 14.83 6.27
N ALA A 291 -19.59 14.57 7.56
CA ALA A 291 -20.31 13.56 8.31
C ALA A 291 -21.29 14.22 9.28
N ALA A 292 -22.24 13.45 9.84
CA ALA A 292 -23.11 13.98 10.90
C ALA A 292 -22.31 14.18 12.20
N GLU A 293 -22.67 15.19 13.00
CA GLU A 293 -22.04 15.47 14.30
C GLU A 293 -22.08 14.25 15.25
N SER A 294 -23.12 13.41 15.14
CA SER A 294 -23.24 12.17 15.90
C SER A 294 -22.11 11.16 15.60
N GLN A 295 -21.41 11.30 14.47
CA GLN A 295 -20.29 10.47 14.05
C GLN A 295 -18.92 11.04 14.48
N ASP A 296 -18.85 12.13 15.24
CA ASP A 296 -17.59 12.79 15.59
C ASP A 296 -16.53 11.84 16.18
N ASN A 297 -16.97 10.86 16.97
CA ASN A 297 -16.10 9.86 17.61
C ASN A 297 -16.02 8.53 16.85
N ASP A 298 -16.66 8.42 15.69
CA ASP A 298 -16.69 7.20 14.86
C ASP A 298 -15.72 7.35 13.69
N VAL A 299 -14.79 6.41 13.55
CA VAL A 299 -13.81 6.40 12.44
C VAL A 299 -14.50 6.33 11.07
N ARG A 300 -15.73 5.81 11.01
CA ARG A 300 -16.52 5.74 9.77
C ARG A 300 -16.88 7.11 9.20
N LYS A 301 -16.76 8.20 9.98
CA LYS A 301 -16.92 9.57 9.48
C LYS A 301 -15.97 9.90 8.31
N PHE A 302 -14.85 9.20 8.22
CA PHE A 302 -13.87 9.36 7.13
C PHE A 302 -14.27 8.63 5.82
N GLU A 303 -15.42 7.95 5.81
CA GLU A 303 -15.90 7.13 4.68
C GLU A 303 -17.10 7.74 3.97
N GLU A 304 -17.53 8.94 4.35
CA GLU A 304 -18.74 9.63 3.87
C GLU A 304 -18.56 10.21 2.44
N ILE A 305 -18.23 9.36 1.47
CA ILE A 305 -17.90 9.76 0.09
C ILE A 305 -19.10 9.71 -0.87
N GLY A 306 -20.30 9.42 -0.37
CA GLY A 306 -21.49 9.14 -1.18
C GLY A 306 -21.49 7.74 -1.82
N THR A 307 -22.54 7.41 -2.57
CA THR A 307 -22.75 6.07 -3.15
C THR A 307 -21.59 5.64 -4.06
N HIS A 308 -20.93 4.54 -3.73
CA HIS A 308 -19.84 3.94 -4.49
C HIS A 308 -19.97 2.41 -4.51
N PRO A 309 -19.33 1.69 -5.45
CA PRO A 309 -19.44 0.24 -5.53
C PRO A 309 -18.91 -0.47 -4.27
N ALA A 310 -19.79 -1.19 -3.57
CA ALA A 310 -19.39 -1.99 -2.41
C ALA A 310 -18.41 -3.13 -2.75
N ALA A 311 -18.39 -3.54 -4.02
CA ALA A 311 -17.54 -4.59 -4.54
C ALA A 311 -16.05 -4.36 -4.26
N ASN A 312 -15.57 -3.12 -4.36
CA ASN A 312 -14.15 -2.79 -4.21
C ASN A 312 -13.66 -3.14 -2.81
N PHE A 313 -14.34 -2.68 -1.76
CA PHE A 313 -13.91 -2.94 -0.39
C PHE A 313 -14.18 -4.38 0.07
N LEU A 314 -15.21 -5.04 -0.45
CA LEU A 314 -15.46 -6.45 -0.08
C LEU A 314 -14.38 -7.39 -0.61
N ALA A 315 -13.88 -7.14 -1.81
CA ALA A 315 -12.80 -7.94 -2.40
C ALA A 315 -11.43 -7.74 -1.73
N ILE A 316 -11.25 -6.74 -0.85
CA ILE A 316 -10.06 -6.63 0.01
C ILE A 316 -9.90 -7.90 0.86
N GLY A 317 -11.00 -8.53 1.28
CA GLY A 317 -10.94 -9.78 2.05
C GLY A 317 -10.18 -10.89 1.32
N GLU A 318 -10.35 -11.03 0.01
CA GLU A 318 -9.63 -12.05 -0.77
C GLU A 318 -8.13 -11.69 -0.90
N ALA A 319 -7.82 -10.40 -1.03
CA ALA A 319 -6.44 -9.93 -1.07
C ALA A 319 -5.70 -10.18 0.25
N LEU A 320 -6.39 -9.98 1.39
CA LEU A 320 -5.87 -10.35 2.72
C LEU A 320 -5.59 -11.85 2.81
N THR A 321 -6.54 -12.69 2.38
CA THR A 321 -6.36 -14.15 2.38
C THR A 321 -5.15 -14.57 1.56
N PHE A 322 -4.95 -13.96 0.39
CA PHE A 322 -3.78 -14.23 -0.44
C PHE A 322 -2.48 -13.82 0.23
N HIS A 323 -2.43 -12.61 0.78
CA HIS A 323 -1.24 -12.10 1.47
C HIS A 323 -0.87 -12.96 2.68
N GLU A 324 -1.88 -13.38 3.47
CA GLU A 324 -1.73 -14.30 4.60
C GLU A 324 -1.25 -15.68 4.15
N GLY A 325 -1.73 -16.19 3.01
CA GLY A 325 -1.31 -17.47 2.43
C GLY A 325 0.13 -17.48 1.91
N ILE A 326 0.60 -16.37 1.31
CA ILE A 326 2.01 -16.21 0.96
C ILE A 326 2.86 -16.11 2.24
N GLY A 327 2.39 -15.36 3.23
CA GLY A 327 3.13 -15.01 4.44
C GLY A 327 4.05 -13.79 4.23
N SER A 328 4.02 -12.85 5.17
CA SER A 328 4.73 -11.56 5.02
C SER A 328 6.25 -11.74 4.92
N ALA A 329 6.84 -12.55 5.79
CA ALA A 329 8.29 -12.81 5.77
C ALA A 329 8.78 -13.45 4.45
N ARG A 330 8.04 -14.44 3.93
CA ARG A 330 8.35 -15.10 2.63
C ARG A 330 8.28 -14.09 1.49
N LYS A 331 7.25 -13.25 1.48
CA LYS A 331 7.08 -12.19 0.49
C LYS A 331 8.22 -11.17 0.55
N GLU A 332 8.56 -10.68 1.74
CA GLU A 332 9.66 -9.75 1.94
C GLU A 332 10.98 -10.32 1.41
N ALA A 333 11.28 -11.57 1.78
CA ALA A 333 12.49 -12.25 1.33
C ALA A 333 12.53 -12.40 -0.20
N ARG A 334 11.40 -12.71 -0.86
CA ARG A 334 11.32 -12.78 -2.32
C ARG A 334 11.55 -11.43 -2.99
N LEU A 335 10.94 -10.37 -2.47
CA LEU A 335 11.10 -9.04 -3.04
C LEU A 335 12.53 -8.53 -2.93
N LYS A 336 13.20 -8.83 -1.81
CA LYS A 336 14.63 -8.57 -1.63
C LYS A 336 15.47 -9.40 -2.61
N TYR A 337 15.24 -10.71 -2.68
CA TYR A 337 15.93 -11.61 -3.61
C TYR A 337 15.84 -11.14 -5.06
N LEU A 338 14.64 -10.82 -5.55
CA LEU A 338 14.44 -10.32 -6.91
C LEU A 338 15.18 -9.01 -7.19
N ASN A 339 15.28 -8.13 -6.19
CA ASN A 339 16.06 -6.91 -6.33
C ASN A 339 17.56 -7.17 -6.35
N ASP A 340 18.05 -8.01 -5.43
CA ASP A 340 19.47 -8.32 -5.32
C ASP A 340 20.01 -8.93 -6.61
N LEU A 341 19.24 -9.79 -7.29
CA LEU A 341 19.63 -10.40 -8.58
C LEU A 341 20.08 -9.38 -9.63
N TRP A 342 19.28 -8.35 -9.90
CA TRP A 342 19.65 -7.36 -10.92
C TRP A 342 20.63 -6.31 -10.38
N ILE A 343 20.59 -6.01 -9.09
CA ILE A 343 21.53 -5.06 -8.48
C ILE A 343 22.95 -5.64 -8.56
N ASP A 344 23.13 -6.89 -8.17
CA ASP A 344 24.43 -7.58 -8.15
C ASP A 344 25.05 -7.68 -9.55
N GLU A 345 24.22 -7.81 -10.57
CA GLU A 345 24.64 -7.95 -11.96
C GLU A 345 24.93 -6.62 -12.68
N LEU A 346 24.35 -5.51 -12.21
CA LEU A 346 24.39 -4.22 -12.90
C LEU A 346 25.24 -3.17 -12.20
N VAL A 347 25.22 -3.12 -10.87
CA VAL A 347 25.80 -2.00 -10.10
C VAL A 347 27.30 -2.21 -9.92
N ASP A 348 28.09 -1.30 -10.47
CA ASP A 348 29.56 -1.30 -10.36
C ASP A 348 30.09 -0.14 -9.49
N GLY A 349 29.22 0.80 -9.10
CA GLY A 349 29.58 1.99 -8.32
C GLY A 349 30.26 3.09 -9.13
N ASP A 350 30.53 2.87 -10.42
CA ASP A 350 31.09 3.84 -11.33
C ASP A 350 30.10 4.22 -12.44
N LYS A 351 29.91 3.38 -13.46
CA LYS A 351 28.98 3.69 -14.55
C LYS A 351 27.53 3.49 -14.11
N VAL A 352 27.28 2.53 -13.23
CA VAL A 352 25.96 2.18 -12.73
C VAL A 352 25.93 2.38 -11.22
N VAL A 353 25.15 3.37 -10.78
CA VAL A 353 25.07 3.80 -9.38
C VAL A 353 23.69 3.47 -8.80
N LEU A 354 23.68 2.88 -7.62
CA LEU A 354 22.47 2.60 -6.86
C LEU A 354 22.16 3.75 -5.90
N HIS A 355 20.91 4.21 -5.89
CA HIS A 355 20.38 5.25 -4.99
C HIS A 355 19.54 4.67 -3.85
N THR A 356 19.72 3.38 -3.58
CA THR A 356 18.98 2.59 -2.61
C THR A 356 19.99 1.89 -1.70
N SER A 357 19.69 1.81 -0.41
CA SER A 357 20.55 1.11 0.54
C SER A 357 20.66 -0.37 0.20
N ARG A 358 21.86 -0.92 0.34
CA ARG A 358 22.13 -2.38 0.27
C ARG A 358 21.88 -3.08 1.60
N ASN A 359 21.69 -2.34 2.68
CA ASN A 359 21.38 -2.90 3.97
C ASN A 359 19.88 -3.27 4.01
N PRO A 360 19.52 -4.55 4.26
CA PRO A 360 18.14 -5.03 4.22
C PRO A 360 17.22 -4.42 5.29
N LYS A 361 17.78 -3.69 6.27
CA LYS A 361 17.00 -2.88 7.22
C LYS A 361 16.35 -1.66 6.54
N TYR A 362 16.96 -1.14 5.49
CA TYR A 362 16.65 0.15 4.88
C TYR A 362 16.01 0.04 3.49
N ALA A 363 15.86 -1.17 2.96
CA ALA A 363 15.32 -1.42 1.63
C ALA A 363 14.52 -2.74 1.55
N CYS A 364 13.65 -2.83 0.54
CA CYS A 364 12.89 -4.03 0.18
C CYS A 364 12.72 -4.08 -1.36
N GLY A 365 11.50 -4.31 -1.87
CA GLY A 365 11.17 -4.48 -3.29
C GLY A 365 11.13 -3.20 -4.16
N ILE A 366 11.72 -2.09 -3.71
CA ILE A 366 11.87 -0.87 -4.51
C ILE A 366 13.32 -0.46 -4.50
N ALA A 367 13.90 -0.23 -5.69
CA ALA A 367 15.20 0.41 -5.78
C ALA A 367 15.29 1.34 -6.99
N THR A 368 16.24 2.27 -6.93
CA THR A 368 16.50 3.25 -7.99
C THR A 368 17.94 3.16 -8.42
N VAL A 369 18.15 2.98 -9.73
CA VAL A 369 19.46 2.79 -10.34
C VAL A 369 19.68 3.82 -11.45
N GLN A 370 20.90 4.35 -11.51
CA GLN A 370 21.33 5.32 -12.49
C GLN A 370 22.40 4.71 -13.39
N ILE A 371 22.31 4.93 -14.70
CA ILE A 371 23.45 4.80 -15.61
C ILE A 371 23.98 6.22 -15.83
N LYS A 372 25.22 6.51 -15.41
CA LYS A 372 25.82 7.84 -15.60
C LYS A 372 25.89 8.15 -17.10
N GLY A 373 25.55 9.38 -17.47
CA GLY A 373 25.53 9.83 -18.86
C GLY A 373 24.23 9.54 -19.63
N LEU A 374 23.26 8.83 -19.04
CA LEU A 374 21.94 8.63 -19.63
C LEU A 374 20.85 9.37 -18.84
N GLU A 375 19.98 10.08 -19.57
CA GLU A 375 18.83 10.76 -18.98
C GLU A 375 17.72 9.76 -18.62
N PRO A 376 17.13 9.80 -17.41
CA PRO A 376 16.17 8.80 -16.95
C PRO A 376 14.96 8.60 -17.86
N ASN A 377 14.42 9.69 -18.41
CA ASN A 377 13.26 9.63 -19.30
C ASN A 377 13.61 8.97 -20.65
N GLU A 378 14.82 9.21 -21.17
CA GLU A 378 15.29 8.58 -22.40
C GLU A 378 15.54 7.09 -22.20
N LEU A 379 16.18 6.72 -21.09
CA LEU A 379 16.39 5.32 -20.71
C LEU A 379 15.04 4.60 -20.55
N ASN A 380 14.09 5.19 -19.83
CA ASN A 380 12.75 4.64 -19.68
C ASN A 380 12.03 4.46 -21.03
N GLY A 381 12.09 5.47 -21.91
CA GLY A 381 11.51 5.39 -23.26
C GLY A 381 12.14 4.29 -24.11
N THR A 382 13.45 4.09 -23.99
CA THR A 382 14.20 3.03 -24.70
C THR A 382 13.84 1.64 -24.18
N LEU A 383 13.79 1.45 -22.86
CA LEU A 383 13.34 0.20 -22.23
C LEU A 383 11.93 -0.19 -22.69
N TRP A 384 11.02 0.78 -22.80
CA TRP A 384 9.68 0.52 -23.32
C TRP A 384 9.67 0.20 -24.82
N ARG A 385 10.30 1.05 -25.64
CA ARG A 385 10.24 0.98 -27.11
C ARG A 385 10.94 -0.27 -27.65
N ASP A 386 12.09 -0.63 -27.09
CA ASP A 386 12.96 -1.65 -27.66
C ASP A 386 12.82 -2.99 -26.93
N TYR A 387 12.44 -2.97 -25.64
CA TYR A 387 12.39 -4.18 -24.80
C TYR A 387 11.01 -4.46 -24.16
N ARG A 388 10.04 -3.54 -24.28
CA ARG A 388 8.72 -3.62 -23.62
C ARG A 388 8.81 -3.75 -22.10
N ILE A 389 9.79 -3.06 -21.50
CA ILE A 389 10.00 -3.03 -20.05
C ILE A 389 9.45 -1.72 -19.49
N ILE A 390 8.59 -1.81 -18.48
CA ILE A 390 7.99 -0.67 -17.78
C ILE A 390 8.80 -0.41 -16.51
N THR A 391 9.42 0.76 -16.43
CA THR A 391 10.04 1.31 -15.21
C THR A 391 9.47 2.70 -14.91
N THR A 392 9.94 3.38 -13.86
CA THR A 392 9.59 4.79 -13.61
C THR A 392 10.83 5.67 -13.66
N PRO A 393 10.89 6.73 -14.49
CA PRO A 393 11.98 7.68 -14.41
C PRO A 393 11.85 8.52 -13.13
N ILE A 394 12.96 8.68 -12.41
CA ILE A 394 13.10 9.51 -11.23
C ILE A 394 14.04 10.66 -11.57
N ASN A 395 13.51 11.88 -11.44
CA ASN A 395 14.23 13.12 -11.67
C ASN A 395 14.12 13.97 -10.39
N HIS A 396 15.03 13.76 -9.44
CA HIS A 396 15.12 14.55 -8.22
C HIS A 396 16.35 15.47 -8.30
N ALA A 397 16.34 16.60 -7.58
CA ALA A 397 17.43 17.58 -7.66
C ALA A 397 18.80 17.01 -7.21
N GLN A 398 18.79 16.03 -6.32
CA GLN A 398 20.00 15.41 -5.74
C GLN A 398 20.38 14.07 -6.37
N PHE A 399 19.45 13.38 -7.02
CA PHE A 399 19.67 12.06 -7.59
C PHE A 399 18.69 11.81 -8.72
N GLN A 400 19.09 10.95 -9.65
CA GLN A 400 18.25 10.60 -10.78
C GLN A 400 18.51 9.17 -11.21
N GLY A 401 17.56 8.57 -11.93
CA GLY A 401 17.70 7.21 -12.43
C GLY A 401 16.34 6.61 -12.77
N ILE A 402 16.31 5.31 -13.00
CA ILE A 402 15.07 4.57 -13.14
C ILE A 402 14.78 3.83 -11.83
N ARG A 403 13.54 3.97 -11.36
CA ARG A 403 13.02 3.15 -10.28
C ARG A 403 12.51 1.83 -10.84
N VAL A 404 12.99 0.76 -10.25
CA VAL A 404 12.72 -0.64 -10.58
C VAL A 404 12.02 -1.27 -9.38
N THR A 405 10.86 -1.86 -9.61
CA THR A 405 10.05 -2.48 -8.55
C THR A 405 9.51 -3.81 -9.04
N PRO A 406 10.28 -4.91 -8.93
CA PRO A 406 9.78 -6.27 -9.13
C PRO A 406 8.64 -6.59 -8.15
N ASN A 407 7.88 -7.63 -8.43
CA ASN A 407 6.88 -8.14 -7.49
C ASN A 407 6.91 -9.67 -7.43
N VAL A 408 6.11 -10.29 -6.56
CA VAL A 408 6.07 -11.75 -6.38
C VAL A 408 5.70 -12.53 -7.64
N TYR A 409 5.05 -11.88 -8.61
CA TYR A 409 4.75 -12.45 -9.92
C TYR A 409 5.82 -12.19 -10.99
N THR A 410 6.86 -11.42 -10.68
CA THR A 410 7.99 -11.19 -11.58
C THR A 410 8.82 -12.47 -11.65
N THR A 411 9.12 -12.94 -12.85
CA THR A 411 9.90 -14.17 -13.07
C THR A 411 11.39 -13.87 -13.15
N LEU A 412 12.22 -14.89 -12.94
CA LEU A 412 13.68 -14.75 -13.12
C LEU A 412 14.04 -14.39 -14.57
N GLU A 413 13.35 -14.97 -15.55
CA GLU A 413 13.55 -14.64 -16.96
C GLU A 413 13.25 -13.16 -17.26
N GLU A 414 12.21 -12.59 -16.64
CA GLU A 414 11.90 -11.16 -16.77
C GLU A 414 13.00 -10.28 -16.15
N ILE A 415 13.61 -10.71 -15.04
CA ILE A 415 14.77 -10.05 -14.42
C ILE A 415 16.01 -10.16 -15.33
N ASP A 416 16.31 -11.32 -15.88
CA ASP A 416 17.44 -11.54 -16.80
C ASP A 416 17.31 -10.68 -18.06
N ARG A 417 16.11 -10.59 -18.62
CA ARG A 417 15.82 -9.70 -19.77
C ARG A 417 16.03 -8.24 -19.42
N PHE A 418 15.65 -7.81 -18.22
CA PHE A 418 15.94 -6.46 -17.74
C PHE A 418 17.44 -6.21 -17.59
N ILE A 419 18.19 -7.16 -16.99
CA ILE A 419 19.65 -7.08 -16.86
C ILE A 419 20.30 -6.94 -18.24
N GLY A 420 19.90 -7.77 -19.22
CA GLY A 420 20.39 -7.69 -20.60
C GLY A 420 20.12 -6.32 -21.24
N ALA A 421 18.89 -5.82 -21.13
CA ALA A 421 18.51 -4.51 -21.67
C ALA A 421 19.34 -3.37 -21.06
N MET A 422 19.59 -3.42 -19.76
CA MET A 422 20.42 -2.44 -19.04
C MET A 422 21.89 -2.53 -19.46
N LYS A 423 22.47 -3.73 -19.55
CA LYS A 423 23.86 -3.93 -20.02
C LYS A 423 24.06 -3.39 -21.44
N ASP A 424 23.06 -3.49 -22.31
CA ASP A 424 23.10 -2.89 -23.65
C ASP A 424 23.11 -1.36 -23.63
N GLN A 425 22.45 -0.74 -22.65
CA GLN A 425 22.50 0.72 -22.50
C GLN A 425 23.84 1.18 -21.90
N VAL A 426 24.41 0.42 -20.96
CA VAL A 426 25.73 0.72 -20.38
C VAL A 426 26.84 0.72 -21.44
N LYS A 427 26.76 -0.15 -22.46
CA LYS A 427 27.73 -0.20 -23.57
C LYS A 427 27.74 1.07 -24.45
N LYS A 428 26.69 1.89 -24.38
CA LYS A 428 26.55 3.12 -25.18
C LYS A 428 27.23 4.34 -24.54
N VAL A 429 27.70 4.22 -23.29
CA VAL A 429 28.30 5.31 -22.51
C VAL A 429 29.72 5.04 -22.01
#